data_AF-A0A4Q0STU8-F1
#
_entry.id   AF-A0A4Q0STU8-F1
#
_cell.length_a   1.000
_cell.length_b   1.000
_cell.length_c   1.000
_cell.angle_alpha   90.00
_cell.angle_beta   90.00
_cell.angle_gamma   90.00
#
_symmetry.space_group_name_H-M   'P 1'
#
loop_
_entity.id
_entity.type
_entity.pdbx_description
1 polymer ?
#
loop_
_entity_poly.entity_id
_entity_poly.type
_entity_poly.pdbx_seq_one_letter_code
_entity_poly.pdbx_strand_id
1 'polypeptide(L)' 'MAHKAISREDPIVQVFYPCEAGTRLLEDFAAARPQDYTFLEPKDFSDLRSSAFAGISEWDAFADHVQECALCGED' A
#
# COMPACT_ATOMS: atom_id res chain seq x y z
N MET A 1 -5.26 -19.71 -0.32
CA MET A 1 -5.78 -18.36 -0.01
C MET A 1 -5.61 -17.54 -1.27
N ALA A 2 -6.69 -17.04 -1.85
CA ALA A 2 -6.64 -16.30 -3.11
C ALA A 2 -6.06 -14.91 -2.82
N HIS A 3 -4.77 -14.72 -3.14
CA HIS A 3 -4.19 -13.38 -3.20
C HIS A 3 -4.96 -12.65 -4.31
N LYS A 4 -5.75 -11.65 -3.93
CA LYS A 4 -6.34 -10.73 -4.90
C LYS A 4 -5.17 -9.95 -5.45
N ALA A 5 -4.61 -10.44 -6.56
CA ALA A 5 -3.47 -9.82 -7.23
C ALA A 5 -3.81 -8.34 -7.43
N ILE A 6 -3.08 -7.47 -6.75
CA ILE A 6 -3.26 -6.03 -6.93
C ILE A 6 -2.80 -5.76 -8.36
N SER A 7 -3.77 -5.60 -9.26
CA SER A 7 -3.51 -5.42 -10.68
C SER A 7 -2.89 -4.04 -10.91
N ARG A 8 -2.02 -3.88 -11.91
CA ARG A 8 -1.46 -2.57 -12.31
C ARG A 8 -2.52 -1.52 -12.70
N GLU A 9 -3.76 -1.97 -12.90
CA GLU A 9 -4.92 -1.15 -13.22
C GLU A 9 -5.68 -0.68 -11.98
N ASP A 10 -5.26 -1.10 -10.79
CA ASP A 10 -5.85 -0.64 -9.54
C ASP A 10 -5.55 0.86 -9.38
N PRO A 11 -6.57 1.72 -9.20
CA PRO A 11 -6.38 3.17 -9.11
C PRO A 11 -5.42 3.57 -7.99
N ILE A 12 -5.24 2.69 -7.00
CA ILE A 12 -4.26 2.81 -5.94
C ILE A 12 -2.81 2.73 -6.47
N VAL A 13 -2.52 1.75 -7.33
CA VAL A 13 -1.18 1.53 -7.93
C VAL A 13 -0.86 2.54 -9.03
N GLN A 14 -1.88 3.17 -9.62
CA GLN A 14 -1.68 4.23 -10.60
C GLN A 14 -1.20 5.56 -9.98
N VAL A 15 -1.46 5.78 -8.69
CA VAL A 15 -1.08 7.02 -8.01
C VAL A 15 0.21 6.86 -7.22
N PHE A 16 0.51 5.64 -6.77
CA PHE A 16 1.74 5.31 -6.09
C PHE A 16 2.35 4.09 -6.76
N TYR A 17 3.60 4.18 -7.23
CA TYR A 17 4.34 3.07 -7.82
C TYR A 17 5.22 2.40 -6.75
N PRO A 18 4.68 1.47 -5.93
CA PRO A 18 5.52 0.70 -5.02
C PRO A 18 6.40 -0.26 -5.83
N CYS A 19 7.62 -0.50 -5.35
CA CYS A 19 8.43 -1.59 -5.86
C CYS A 19 7.79 -2.96 -5.50
N GLU A 20 8.34 -4.06 -6.03
CA GLU A 20 7.80 -5.41 -5.79
C GLU A 20 7.61 -5.74 -4.31
N ALA A 21 8.53 -5.28 -3.44
CA ALA A 21 8.41 -5.46 -1.99
C ALA A 21 7.27 -4.61 -1.39
N GLY A 22 7.13 -3.36 -1.81
CA GLY A 22 6.01 -2.50 -1.42
C GLY A 22 4.66 -3.06 -1.88
N THR A 23 4.57 -3.57 -3.12
CA THR A 23 3.36 -4.22 -3.64
C THR A 23 2.98 -5.41 -2.76
N ARG A 24 3.96 -6.22 -2.36
CA ARG A 24 3.71 -7.40 -1.52
C ARG A 24 3.21 -7.04 -0.12
N LEU A 25 3.77 -6.00 0.49
CA LEU A 25 3.28 -5.48 1.78
C LEU A 25 1.84 -4.96 1.66
N LEU A 26 1.52 -4.29 0.55
CA LEU A 26 0.17 -3.83 0.26
C LEU A 26 -0.80 -5.01 0.03
N GLU A 27 -0.36 -6.08 -0.63
CA GLU A 27 -1.12 -7.32 -0.78
C GLU A 27 -1.37 -8.03 0.57
N ASP A 28 -0.37 -8.08 1.45
CA ASP A 28 -0.52 -8.60 2.80
C ASP A 28 -1.52 -7.77 3.61
N PHE A 29 -1.46 -6.44 3.53
CA PHE A 29 -2.47 -5.55 4.11
C PHE A 29 -3.87 -5.82 3.55
N ALA A 30 -4.01 -5.94 2.22
CA ALA A 30 -5.28 -6.23 1.56
C ALA A 30 -5.83 -7.62 1.92
N ALA A 31 -4.95 -8.60 2.16
CA ALA A 31 -5.33 -9.94 2.58
C ALA A 31 -5.75 -9.99 4.04
N ALA A 32 -5.03 -9.28 4.92
CA ALA A 32 -5.36 -9.18 6.33
C ALA A 32 -6.65 -8.37 6.54
N ARG A 33 -6.83 -7.30 5.76
CA ARG A 33 -7.92 -6.33 5.90
C ARG A 33 -8.51 -5.89 4.56
N PRO A 34 -9.25 -6.77 3.89
CA PRO A 34 -9.86 -6.48 2.59
C PRO A 34 -10.90 -5.35 2.64
N GLN A 35 -11.55 -5.15 3.79
CA GLN A 35 -12.50 -4.04 3.98
C GLN A 35 -11.78 -2.70 4.03
N ASP A 36 -10.73 -2.59 4.85
CA ASP A 36 -9.91 -1.37 4.96
C ASP A 36 -9.26 -1.01 3.62
N TYR A 37 -8.73 -2.01 2.90
CA TYR A 37 -8.19 -1.82 1.55
C TYR A 37 -9.23 -1.28 0.54
N THR A 38 -10.51 -1.60 0.71
CA THR A 38 -11.58 -1.07 -0.17
C THR A 38 -11.85 0.42 0.08
N PHE A 39 -11.52 0.92 1.28
CA PHE A 39 -11.62 2.35 1.64
C PHE A 39 -10.32 3.12 1.41
N LEU A 40 -9.28 2.45 0.93
CA LEU A 40 -7.98 3.04 0.66
C LEU A 40 -8.11 4.05 -0.49
N GLU A 41 -7.80 5.32 -0.22
CA GLU A 41 -7.83 6.36 -1.24
C GLU A 41 -6.41 6.72 -1.68
N PRO A 42 -6.23 7.23 -2.91
CA PRO A 42 -4.90 7.63 -3.37
C PRO A 42 -4.22 8.69 -2.49
N LYS A 43 -5.00 9.53 -1.80
CA LYS A 43 -4.50 10.54 -0.85
C LYS A 43 -3.82 9.92 0.38
N ASP A 44 -4.18 8.69 0.75
CA ASP A 44 -3.57 7.98 1.88
C ASP A 44 -2.11 7.61 1.59
N PHE A 45 -1.72 7.50 0.31
CA PHE A 45 -0.35 7.27 -0.12
C PHE A 45 0.52 8.52 -0.11
N SER A 46 -0.09 9.71 -0.22
CA SER A 46 0.64 10.97 -0.08
C SER A 46 1.10 11.19 1.36
N ASP A 47 0.34 10.69 2.33
CA ASP A 47 0.56 10.89 3.77
C ASP A 47 0.46 9.57 4.54
N LEU A 48 1.34 8.61 4.22
CA LEU A 48 1.33 7.24 4.75
C LEU A 48 1.28 7.19 6.29
N ARG A 49 2.04 8.06 6.97
CA ARG A 49 2.10 8.15 8.44
C ARG A 49 0.89 8.88 9.06
N SER A 50 0.13 9.63 8.27
CA SER A 50 -1.04 10.39 8.74
C SER A 50 -2.36 9.85 8.18
N SER A 51 -2.31 8.76 7.41
CA SER A 51 -3.48 8.05 6.93
C SER A 51 -4.29 7.46 8.09
N ALA A 52 -5.58 7.21 7.85
CA ALA A 52 -6.45 6.51 8.79
C ALA A 52 -5.95 5.08 9.13
N PHE A 53 -5.03 4.55 8.33
CA PHE A 53 -4.41 3.22 8.51
C PHE A 53 -3.11 3.26 9.32
N ALA A 54 -2.62 4.45 9.70
CA ALA A 54 -1.44 4.58 10.56
C ALA A 54 -1.63 3.87 11.90
N GLY A 55 -0.63 3.09 12.32
CA GLY A 55 -0.71 2.24 13.52
C GLY A 55 -1.20 0.81 13.24
N ILE A 56 -1.60 0.49 12.01
CA ILE A 56 -1.80 -0.90 11.58
C ILE A 56 -0.44 -1.48 11.22
N SER A 57 -0.04 -2.60 11.83
CA SER A 57 1.31 -3.15 11.65
C SER A 57 1.67 -3.42 10.18
N GLU A 58 0.74 -3.91 9.37
CA GLU A 58 0.92 -4.18 7.96
C GLU A 58 1.07 -2.88 7.14
N TRP A 59 0.28 -1.86 7.46
CA TRP A 59 0.36 -0.54 6.82
C TRP A 59 1.63 0.20 7.24
N ASP A 60 1.98 0.17 8.53
CA ASP A 60 3.20 0.77 9.05
C ASP A 60 4.43 0.12 8.41
N ALA A 61 4.44 -1.20 8.21
CA ALA A 61 5.51 -1.89 7.50
C ALA A 61 5.62 -1.43 6.03
N PHE A 62 4.49 -1.25 5.35
CA PHE A 62 4.47 -0.66 4.01
C PHE A 62 4.99 0.78 4.01
N ALA A 63 4.51 1.61 4.93
CA ALA A 63 4.89 3.01 5.05
C ALA A 63 6.38 3.19 5.37
N ASP A 64 6.92 2.34 6.24
CA ASP A 64 8.33 2.32 6.60
C ASP A 64 9.18 1.89 5.40
N HIS A 65 8.78 0.81 4.71
CA HIS A 65 9.44 0.37 3.49
C HIS A 65 9.44 1.46 2.42
N VAL A 66 8.31 2.13 2.18
CA VAL A 66 8.23 3.23 1.21
C VAL A 66 9.14 4.40 1.59
N GLN A 67 9.25 4.74 2.87
CA GLN A 67 10.15 5.80 3.33
C GLN A 67 11.63 5.45 3.15
N GLU A 68 11.99 4.18 3.33
CA GLU A 68 13.37 3.71 3.17
C GLU A 68 13.74 3.37 1.72
N CYS A 69 12.75 3.00 0.91
CA CYS A 69 12.94 2.52 -0.45
C CYS A 69 12.80 3.67 -1.45
N ALA A 70 13.93 4.13 -1.97
CA ALA A 70 13.96 5.15 -3.03
C ALA A 70 13.26 4.70 -4.34
N LEU A 71 13.04 3.39 -4.55
CA LEU A 71 12.33 2.88 -5.72
C LEU A 71 10.80 2.99 -5.59
N CYS A 72 10.28 3.22 -4.39
CA CYS A 72 8.86 3.39 -4.17
C CYS A 72 8.47 4.86 -4.39
N GLY A 73 7.58 5.10 -5.35
CA GLY A 73 7.08 6.46 -5.65
C GLY A 73 7.90 7.25 -6.67
N GLU A 74 8.92 6.65 -7.30
CA GLU A 74 9.53 7.21 -8.52
C GLU A 74 8.77 6.73 -9.78
N ASP A 75 8.47 7.68 -10.67
CA ASP A 75 7.82 7.49 -11.99
C ASP A 75 8.81 6.91 -13.03
#